data_AF-A0A1B6IG35-F1
#
_entry.id   AF-A0A1B6IG35-F1
#
_cell.length_a   1.000
_cell.length_b   1.000
_cell.length_c   1.000
_cell.angle_alpha   90.00
_cell.angle_beta   90.00
_cell.angle_gamma   90.00
#
_symmetry.space_group_name_H-M   'P 1'
#
loop_
_entity.id
_entity.type
_entity.pdbx_description
1 polymer ?
#
loop_
_entity_poly.entity_id
_entity_poly.type
_entity_poly.pdbx_seq_one_letter_code
_entity_poly.pdbx_strand_id
1 'polypeptide(L)'
;VLFILFTNDMPQHLQDYCSTIMYADDTTLLLSDKTPENLAINSYISLNSAYQYCHNNDLVVNPTKTSQMGFGYLNQEVPQIPGVTMENKVKFLGLTLDSMLNWTTHIDNLCRKLNSSVYAIKQIKAISDLTTARTPYFALFETHLRYGLAVWGAASATNIQRILLIQKRAIRILAGLQRLDTCRGAFKSLGILTIINLYIQETVMHADGQNMTRGSDIHTHNTRNAQLYSLPAHRLAQYEKKPTYTGIKFLNRLPRNLRSRNGIKLKIG
;
A
#
# COMPACT_ATOMS: atom_id res chain seq x y z
N VAL A 1 -22.58 7.12 -8.97
CA VAL A 1 -23.40 6.36 -7.99
C VAL A 1 -24.23 5.29 -8.68
N LEU A 2 -25.06 5.62 -9.68
CA LEU A 2 -25.91 4.63 -10.39
C LEU A 2 -25.13 3.43 -10.96
N PHE A 3 -23.99 3.66 -11.63
CA PHE A 3 -23.16 2.57 -12.15
C PHE A 3 -22.69 1.59 -11.07
N ILE A 4 -22.31 2.11 -9.89
CA ILE A 4 -21.86 1.25 -8.77
C ILE A 4 -23.02 0.41 -8.25
N LEU A 5 -24.23 0.98 -8.16
CA LEU A 5 -25.42 0.23 -7.76
C LEU A 5 -25.79 -0.83 -8.80
N PHE A 6 -25.63 -0.51 -10.08
CA PHE A 6 -25.91 -1.40 -11.19
C PHE A 6 -25.02 -2.65 -11.19
N THR A 7 -23.72 -2.49 -10.90
CA THR A 7 -22.76 -3.62 -10.90
C THR A 7 -22.51 -4.24 -9.53
N ASN A 8 -23.30 -3.86 -8.51
CA ASN A 8 -23.05 -4.25 -7.12
C ASN A 8 -23.27 -5.75 -6.85
N ASP A 9 -24.03 -6.44 -7.69
CA ASP A 9 -24.29 -7.88 -7.62
C ASP A 9 -23.22 -8.74 -8.32
N MET A 10 -22.32 -8.12 -9.10
CA MET A 10 -21.24 -8.83 -9.80
C MET A 10 -20.38 -9.71 -8.87
N PRO A 11 -19.94 -9.25 -7.67
CA PRO A 11 -19.16 -10.09 -6.76
C PRO A 11 -19.93 -11.32 -6.28
N GLN A 12 -21.25 -11.19 -6.09
CA GLN A 12 -22.11 -12.31 -5.70
C GLN A 12 -22.28 -13.30 -6.85
N HIS A 13 -22.42 -12.81 -8.10
CA HIS A 13 -22.47 -13.65 -9.29
C HIS A 13 -21.17 -14.45 -9.52
N LEU A 14 -20.02 -13.87 -9.16
CA LEU A 14 -18.70 -14.48 -9.39
C LEU A 14 -18.13 -15.24 -8.18
N GLN A 15 -18.85 -15.29 -7.05
CA GLN A 15 -18.34 -15.77 -5.77
C GLN A 15 -17.83 -17.23 -5.81
N ASP A 16 -18.45 -18.07 -6.64
CA ASP A 16 -18.09 -19.49 -6.78
C ASP A 16 -16.84 -19.70 -7.65
N TYR A 17 -16.44 -18.67 -8.40
CA TYR A 17 -15.35 -18.73 -9.38
C TYR A 17 -14.10 -17.97 -8.93
N CYS A 18 -14.25 -16.82 -8.26
CA CYS A 18 -13.13 -16.01 -7.83
C CYS A 18 -13.50 -14.98 -6.75
N SER A 19 -12.48 -14.44 -6.09
CA SER A 19 -12.64 -13.25 -5.26
C SER A 19 -12.61 -12.01 -6.14
N THR A 20 -13.64 -11.19 -6.10
CA THR A 20 -13.78 -10.02 -6.96
C THR A 20 -13.48 -8.74 -6.17
N ILE A 21 -12.61 -7.88 -6.71
CA ILE A 21 -12.31 -6.55 -6.18
C ILE A 21 -12.72 -5.53 -7.24
N MET A 22 -13.60 -4.60 -6.87
CA MET A 22 -14.12 -3.58 -7.78
C MET A 22 -13.81 -2.17 -7.29
N TYR A 23 -13.48 -1.29 -8.21
CA TYR A 23 -13.35 0.14 -7.99
C TYR A 23 -13.88 0.90 -9.20
N ALA A 24 -15.11 1.43 -9.08
CA ALA A 24 -15.85 1.93 -10.23
C ALA A 24 -15.90 0.86 -11.34
N ASP A 25 -15.39 1.15 -12.53
CA ASP A 25 -15.33 0.24 -13.68
C ASP A 25 -14.14 -0.74 -13.62
N ASP A 26 -13.08 -0.42 -12.88
CA ASP A 26 -11.93 -1.31 -12.72
C ASP A 26 -12.33 -2.53 -11.87
N THR A 27 -12.35 -3.71 -12.50
CA THR A 27 -12.66 -4.98 -11.84
C THR A 27 -11.44 -5.89 -11.89
N THR A 28 -11.09 -6.50 -10.75
CA THR A 28 -9.98 -7.46 -10.62
C THR A 28 -10.50 -8.77 -10.09
N LEU A 29 -10.23 -9.84 -10.82
CA LEU A 29 -10.53 -11.21 -10.42
C LEU A 29 -9.29 -11.80 -9.74
N LEU A 30 -9.40 -12.19 -8.48
CA LEU A 30 -8.33 -12.77 -7.69
C LEU A 30 -8.59 -14.26 -7.49
N LEU A 31 -7.62 -15.07 -7.92
CA LEU A 31 -7.67 -16.52 -7.84
C LEU A 31 -6.37 -17.06 -7.22
N SER A 32 -6.46 -18.24 -6.60
CA SER A 32 -5.32 -18.98 -6.08
C SER A 32 -5.57 -20.47 -6.22
N ASP A 33 -4.58 -21.21 -6.71
CA ASP A 33 -4.62 -22.67 -6.82
C ASP A 33 -3.25 -23.25 -6.43
N LYS A 34 -3.21 -24.57 -6.20
CA LYS A 34 -1.98 -25.30 -5.85
C LYS A 34 -1.11 -25.60 -7.07
N THR A 35 -1.72 -25.70 -8.25
CA THR A 35 -1.03 -26.02 -9.52
C THR A 35 -1.24 -24.92 -10.55
N PRO A 36 -0.19 -24.50 -11.30
CA PRO A 36 -0.31 -23.48 -12.34
C PRO A 36 -1.37 -23.78 -13.41
N GLU A 37 -1.55 -25.05 -13.77
CA GLU A 37 -2.51 -25.48 -14.79
C GLU A 37 -3.95 -25.28 -14.33
N ASN A 38 -4.31 -25.77 -13.13
CA ASN A 38 -5.63 -25.52 -12.56
C ASN A 38 -5.88 -24.03 -12.35
N LEU A 39 -4.87 -23.27 -11.95
CA LEU A 39 -4.99 -21.82 -11.82
C LEU A 39 -5.36 -21.17 -13.16
N ALA A 40 -4.73 -21.56 -14.27
CA ALA A 40 -5.05 -21.04 -15.59
C ALA A 40 -6.45 -21.46 -16.07
N ILE A 41 -6.85 -22.73 -15.84
CA ILE A 41 -8.19 -23.23 -16.17
C ILE A 41 -9.25 -22.44 -15.39
N ASN A 42 -9.08 -22.33 -14.08
CA ASN A 42 -10.01 -21.58 -13.21
C ASN A 42 -10.03 -20.10 -13.60
N SER A 43 -8.87 -19.49 -13.90
CA SER A 43 -8.82 -18.09 -14.34
C SER A 43 -9.56 -17.88 -15.67
N TYR A 44 -9.45 -18.82 -16.62
CA TYR A 44 -10.20 -18.77 -17.87
C TYR A 44 -11.72 -18.89 -17.63
N ILE A 45 -12.15 -19.81 -16.76
CA ILE A 45 -13.56 -19.98 -16.40
C ILE A 45 -14.10 -18.70 -15.74
N SER A 46 -13.39 -18.15 -14.76
CA SER A 46 -13.79 -16.94 -14.04
C SER A 46 -13.85 -15.71 -14.96
N LEU A 47 -12.88 -15.57 -15.88
CA LEU A 47 -12.88 -14.49 -16.85
C LEU A 47 -14.08 -14.58 -17.80
N ASN A 48 -14.39 -15.77 -18.34
CA ASN A 48 -15.54 -15.95 -19.21
C ASN A 48 -16.87 -15.74 -18.47
N SER A 49 -16.94 -16.15 -17.20
CA SER A 49 -18.11 -15.90 -16.35
C SER A 49 -18.32 -14.40 -16.12
N ALA A 50 -17.23 -13.64 -15.93
CA ALA A 50 -17.29 -12.18 -15.85
C ALA A 50 -17.72 -11.55 -17.18
N TYR A 51 -17.24 -12.06 -18.32
CA TYR A 51 -17.65 -11.58 -19.65
C TYR A 51 -19.14 -11.85 -19.90
N GLN A 52 -19.65 -13.02 -19.49
CA GLN A 52 -21.07 -13.34 -19.57
C GLN A 52 -21.91 -12.42 -18.70
N TYR A 53 -21.49 -12.15 -17.47
CA TYR A 53 -22.15 -11.17 -16.60
C TYR A 53 -22.21 -9.79 -17.28
N CYS A 54 -21.10 -9.31 -17.82
CA CYS A 54 -21.06 -8.03 -18.54
C CYS A 54 -22.02 -8.04 -19.73
N HIS A 55 -22.00 -9.09 -20.55
CA HIS A 55 -22.88 -9.21 -21.71
C HIS A 55 -24.36 -9.20 -21.34
N ASN A 56 -24.74 -9.95 -20.30
CA ASN A 56 -26.13 -10.03 -19.83
C ASN A 56 -26.64 -8.71 -19.24
N ASN A 57 -25.74 -7.83 -18.83
CA ASN A 57 -26.02 -6.52 -18.26
C ASN A 57 -25.71 -5.37 -19.24
N ASP A 58 -25.61 -5.65 -20.55
CA ASP A 58 -25.30 -4.66 -21.59
C ASP A 58 -24.01 -3.85 -21.35
N LEU A 59 -23.04 -4.45 -20.65
CA LEU A 59 -21.72 -3.88 -20.40
C LEU A 59 -20.72 -4.36 -21.45
N VAL A 60 -19.97 -3.42 -22.01
CA VAL A 60 -18.90 -3.71 -22.97
C VAL A 60 -17.57 -3.82 -22.22
N VAL A 61 -16.99 -5.01 -22.23
CA VAL A 61 -15.64 -5.24 -21.71
C VAL A 61 -14.60 -4.59 -22.63
N ASN A 62 -13.50 -4.10 -22.06
CA ASN A 62 -12.34 -3.65 -22.83
C ASN A 62 -11.21 -4.70 -22.80
N PRO A 63 -11.06 -5.53 -23.84
CA PRO A 63 -10.03 -6.58 -23.86
C PRO A 63 -8.62 -6.00 -23.86
N THR A 64 -8.39 -4.83 -24.49
CA THR A 64 -7.06 -4.21 -24.56
C THR A 64 -6.54 -3.71 -23.21
N LYS A 65 -7.44 -3.43 -22.27
CA LYS A 65 -7.10 -3.06 -20.88
C LYS A 65 -7.12 -4.25 -19.92
N THR A 66 -7.59 -5.40 -20.37
CA THR A 66 -7.66 -6.61 -19.55
C THR A 66 -6.32 -7.32 -19.66
N SER A 67 -5.62 -7.46 -18.54
CA SER A 67 -4.34 -8.16 -18.47
C SER A 67 -4.35 -9.22 -17.36
N GLN A 68 -3.54 -10.25 -17.56
CA GLN A 68 -3.30 -11.32 -16.61
C GLN A 68 -1.96 -11.05 -15.92
N MET A 69 -1.92 -11.25 -14.60
CA MET A 69 -0.69 -11.12 -13.83
C MET A 69 -0.57 -12.25 -12.82
N GLY A 70 0.49 -13.05 -12.95
CA GLY A 70 0.83 -14.11 -12.01
C GLY A 70 1.64 -13.59 -10.82
N PHE A 71 1.25 -14.00 -9.60
CA PHE A 71 2.01 -13.75 -8.38
C PHE A 71 2.60 -15.05 -7.82
N GLY A 72 3.74 -14.95 -7.13
CA GLY A 72 4.38 -16.08 -6.45
C GLY A 72 5.55 -16.68 -7.22
N TYR A 73 6.15 -17.72 -6.65
CA TYR A 73 7.38 -18.32 -7.17
C TYR A 73 7.18 -19.06 -8.50
N LEU A 74 6.02 -19.72 -8.67
CA LEU A 74 5.66 -20.47 -9.87
C LEU A 74 4.91 -19.60 -10.90
N ASN A 75 4.99 -18.27 -10.79
CA ASN A 75 4.23 -17.37 -11.68
C ASN A 75 4.61 -17.50 -13.16
N GLN A 76 5.86 -17.86 -13.46
CA GLN A 76 6.35 -18.10 -14.82
C GLN A 76 5.80 -19.39 -15.42
N GLU A 77 5.33 -20.32 -14.59
CA GLU A 77 4.76 -21.59 -15.03
C GLU A 77 3.26 -21.47 -15.34
N VAL A 78 2.61 -20.37 -14.93
CA VAL A 78 1.18 -20.16 -15.17
C VAL A 78 0.94 -19.90 -16.65
N PRO A 79 0.16 -20.75 -17.34
CA PRO A 79 -0.18 -20.54 -18.74
C PRO A 79 -0.91 -19.21 -18.97
N GLN A 80 -0.60 -18.57 -20.10
CA GLN A 80 -1.32 -17.38 -20.54
C GLN A 80 -2.73 -17.74 -20.99
N ILE A 81 -3.70 -16.96 -20.54
CA ILE A 81 -5.10 -17.08 -20.94
C ILE A 81 -5.25 -16.62 -22.41
N PRO A 82 -5.93 -17.38 -23.28
CA PRO A 82 -6.15 -16.98 -24.67
C PRO A 82 -6.83 -15.61 -24.77
N GLY A 83 -6.26 -14.71 -25.58
CA GLY A 83 -6.81 -13.37 -25.81
C GLY A 83 -6.54 -12.33 -24.72
N VAL A 84 -5.79 -12.70 -23.66
CA VAL A 84 -5.37 -11.78 -22.59
C VAL A 84 -3.86 -11.72 -22.53
N THR A 85 -3.29 -10.52 -22.39
CA THR A 85 -1.84 -10.35 -22.29
C THR A 85 -1.35 -10.67 -20.88
N MET A 86 -0.31 -11.50 -20.78
CA MET A 86 0.40 -11.71 -19.51
C MET A 86 1.36 -10.54 -19.27
N GLU A 87 1.18 -9.83 -18.16
CA GLU A 87 2.02 -8.72 -17.76
C GLU A 87 2.76 -8.99 -16.45
N ASN A 88 4.05 -8.66 -16.41
CA ASN A 88 4.85 -8.75 -15.18
C ASN A 88 4.64 -7.56 -14.24
N LYS A 89 3.97 -6.51 -14.72
CA LYS A 89 3.72 -5.28 -13.99
C LYS A 89 2.37 -4.70 -14.41
N VAL A 90 1.52 -4.38 -13.44
CA VAL A 90 0.21 -3.76 -13.71
C VAL A 90 0.05 -2.49 -12.87
N LYS A 91 -0.67 -1.51 -13.41
CA LYS A 91 -1.11 -0.36 -12.64
C LYS A 91 -2.44 -0.68 -11.99
N PHE A 92 -2.48 -0.72 -10.66
CA PHE A 92 -3.67 -1.01 -9.90
C PHE A 92 -3.92 0.11 -8.89
N LEU A 93 -5.06 0.81 -9.01
CA LEU A 93 -5.44 1.93 -8.15
C LEU A 93 -4.28 2.90 -7.90
N GLY A 94 -3.65 3.38 -8.97
CA GLY A 94 -2.54 4.34 -8.88
C GLY A 94 -1.19 3.80 -8.39
N LEU A 95 -1.13 2.54 -7.92
CA LEU A 95 0.10 1.83 -7.59
C LEU A 95 0.59 1.00 -8.78
N THR A 96 1.91 0.72 -8.83
CA THR A 96 2.48 -0.17 -9.85
C THR A 96 2.90 -1.45 -9.15
N LEU A 97 2.14 -2.52 -9.36
CA LEU A 97 2.45 -3.84 -8.83
C LEU A 97 3.44 -4.52 -9.76
N ASP A 98 4.43 -5.20 -9.21
CA ASP A 98 5.28 -6.16 -9.92
C ASP A 98 5.00 -7.57 -9.41
N SER A 99 5.27 -8.59 -10.21
CA SER A 99 4.91 -9.98 -9.93
C SER A 99 5.54 -10.56 -8.66
N MET A 100 6.61 -9.91 -8.16
CA MET A 100 7.30 -10.24 -6.91
C MET A 100 6.99 -9.27 -5.75
N LEU A 101 6.16 -8.24 -5.99
CA LEU A 101 5.86 -7.17 -5.02
C LEU A 101 7.12 -6.52 -4.41
N ASN A 102 8.14 -6.29 -5.23
CA ASN A 102 9.37 -5.61 -4.85
C ASN A 102 9.21 -4.08 -4.74
N TRP A 103 8.17 -3.53 -5.37
CA TRP A 103 7.82 -2.11 -5.40
C TRP A 103 8.85 -1.20 -6.07
N THR A 104 9.91 -1.74 -6.67
CA THR A 104 11.00 -0.94 -7.26
C THR A 104 10.47 -0.02 -8.36
N THR A 105 9.67 -0.54 -9.30
CA THR A 105 9.10 0.28 -10.38
C THR A 105 8.14 1.34 -9.86
N HIS A 106 7.32 1.02 -8.86
CA HIS A 106 6.49 2.02 -8.20
C HIS A 106 7.33 3.13 -7.56
N ILE A 107 8.39 2.77 -6.85
CA ILE A 107 9.28 3.69 -6.16
C ILE A 107 10.10 4.53 -7.13
N ASP A 108 10.49 4.00 -8.29
CA ASP A 108 11.10 4.78 -9.36
C ASP A 108 10.16 5.90 -9.84
N ASN A 109 8.90 5.55 -10.11
CA ASN A 109 7.86 6.51 -10.51
C ASN A 109 7.61 7.56 -9.41
N LEU A 110 7.55 7.12 -8.14
CA LEU A 110 7.38 8.00 -6.99
C LEU A 110 8.58 8.95 -6.85
N CYS A 111 9.81 8.45 -6.96
CA CYS A 111 11.02 9.27 -6.86
C CYS A 111 11.05 10.37 -7.91
N ARG A 112 10.55 10.14 -9.14
CA ARG A 112 10.42 11.20 -10.15
C ARG A 112 9.47 12.31 -9.67
N LYS A 113 8.27 11.95 -9.20
CA LYS A 113 7.29 12.90 -8.64
C LYS A 113 7.84 13.68 -7.42
N LEU A 114 8.53 12.99 -6.52
CA LEU A 114 9.13 13.60 -5.35
C LEU A 114 10.24 14.57 -5.73
N ASN A 115 11.09 14.26 -6.71
CA ASN A 115 12.11 15.20 -7.19
C ASN A 115 11.50 16.45 -7.82
N SER A 116 10.42 16.32 -8.61
CA SER A 116 9.67 17.47 -9.11
C SER A 116 9.09 18.30 -7.96
N SER A 117 8.59 17.65 -6.90
CA SER A 117 8.09 18.33 -5.70
C SER A 117 9.23 19.06 -4.96
N VAL A 118 10.42 18.47 -4.84
CA VAL A 118 11.60 19.13 -4.27
C VAL A 118 11.96 20.41 -5.04
N TYR A 119 11.87 20.37 -6.37
CA TYR A 119 12.11 21.55 -7.20
C TYR A 119 11.08 22.65 -6.92
N ALA A 120 9.79 22.32 -6.86
CA ALA A 120 8.73 23.28 -6.51
C ALA A 120 8.95 23.91 -5.13
N ILE A 121 9.30 23.10 -4.13
CA ILE A 121 9.63 23.58 -2.77
C ILE A 121 10.82 24.54 -2.81
N LYS A 122 11.86 24.23 -3.60
CA LYS A 122 13.04 25.10 -3.76
C LYS A 122 12.67 26.46 -4.35
N GLN A 123 11.87 26.47 -5.41
CA GLN A 123 11.45 27.72 -6.06
C GLN A 123 10.62 28.58 -5.11
N ILE A 124 9.62 27.99 -4.45
CA ILE A 124 8.77 28.72 -3.50
C ILE A 124 9.60 29.23 -2.33
N LYS A 125 10.51 28.43 -1.76
CA LYS A 125 11.37 28.83 -0.64
C LYS A 125 12.31 30.01 -0.98
N ALA A 126 12.69 30.16 -2.25
CA ALA A 126 13.57 31.24 -2.70
C ALA A 126 12.87 32.61 -2.71
N ILE A 127 11.54 32.64 -2.87
CA ILE A 127 10.75 33.87 -2.97
C ILE A 127 9.80 34.09 -1.79
N SER A 128 9.78 33.17 -0.81
CA SER A 128 8.84 33.21 0.31
C SER A 128 9.45 32.75 1.63
N ASP A 129 8.69 32.97 2.70
CA ASP A 129 9.04 32.56 4.05
C ASP A 129 8.88 31.03 4.24
N LEU A 130 9.30 30.54 5.41
CA LEU A 130 9.24 29.11 5.71
C LEU A 130 7.80 28.58 5.74
N THR A 131 6.83 29.37 6.21
CA THR A 131 5.46 28.88 6.34
C THR A 131 4.84 28.61 4.98
N THR A 132 5.01 29.53 4.03
CA THR A 132 4.58 29.37 2.64
C THR A 132 5.29 28.21 1.95
N ALA A 133 6.60 28.06 2.17
CA ALA A 133 7.38 26.97 1.58
C ALA A 133 7.03 25.57 2.13
N ARG A 134 6.39 25.47 3.29
CA ARG A 134 5.87 24.19 3.83
C ARG A 134 4.63 23.70 3.10
N THR A 135 3.80 24.60 2.57
CA THR A 135 2.60 24.24 1.82
C THR A 135 2.86 23.25 0.68
N PRO A 136 3.81 23.50 -0.27
CA PRO A 136 4.12 22.54 -1.33
C PRO A 136 4.74 21.24 -0.80
N TYR A 137 5.40 21.25 0.37
CA TYR A 137 5.86 20.01 1.00
C TYR A 137 4.66 19.12 1.34
N PHE A 138 3.69 19.63 2.09
CA PHE A 138 2.54 18.82 2.47
C PHE A 138 1.65 18.50 1.27
N ALA A 139 1.38 19.48 0.39
CA ALA A 139 0.44 19.34 -0.71
C ALA A 139 0.96 18.49 -1.88
N LEU A 140 2.27 18.50 -2.18
CA LEU A 140 2.84 17.79 -3.33
C LEU A 140 3.76 16.65 -2.90
N PHE A 141 4.63 16.88 -1.91
CA PHE A 141 5.61 15.88 -1.51
C PHE A 141 4.99 14.79 -0.64
N GLU A 142 4.38 15.17 0.48
CA GLU A 142 3.86 14.22 1.46
C GLU A 142 2.59 13.51 0.97
N THR A 143 1.71 14.18 0.22
CA THR A 143 0.54 13.53 -0.39
C THR A 143 0.93 12.36 -1.28
N HIS A 144 1.91 12.54 -2.17
CA HIS A 144 2.44 11.47 -3.01
C HIS A 144 3.15 10.39 -2.18
N LEU A 145 3.86 10.80 -1.12
CA LEU A 145 4.57 9.89 -0.23
C LEU A 145 3.63 9.01 0.62
N ARG A 146 2.46 9.51 1.00
CA ARG A 146 1.51 8.76 1.85
C ARG A 146 0.57 7.87 1.05
N TYR A 147 0.37 8.15 -0.23
CA TYR A 147 -0.52 7.35 -1.08
C TYR A 147 -0.05 5.89 -1.16
N GLY A 148 -0.85 4.97 -0.59
CA GLY A 148 -0.53 3.54 -0.54
C GLY A 148 0.63 3.17 0.39
N LEU A 149 1.12 4.09 1.24
CA LEU A 149 2.31 3.89 2.05
C LEU A 149 2.22 2.67 2.97
N ALA A 150 1.05 2.38 3.54
CA ALA A 150 0.84 1.18 4.34
C ALA A 150 1.17 -0.11 3.58
N VAL A 151 0.99 -0.12 2.25
CA VAL A 151 1.18 -1.28 1.37
C VAL A 151 2.63 -1.38 0.89
N TRP A 152 3.14 -0.35 0.22
CA TRP A 152 4.49 -0.39 -0.37
C TRP A 152 5.60 -0.01 0.61
N GLY A 153 5.29 0.56 1.77
CA GLY A 153 6.28 0.98 2.77
C GLY A 153 7.10 -0.17 3.37
N ALA A 154 6.67 -1.42 3.17
CA ALA A 154 7.43 -2.64 3.46
C ALA A 154 8.47 -3.02 2.37
N ALA A 155 8.72 -2.14 1.39
CA ALA A 155 9.72 -2.34 0.35
C ALA A 155 11.14 -2.49 0.93
N SER A 156 12.09 -2.87 0.07
CA SER A 156 13.49 -3.07 0.47
C SER A 156 14.09 -1.84 1.14
N ALA A 157 15.01 -2.05 2.08
CA ALA A 157 15.72 -0.96 2.76
C ALA A 157 16.39 0.00 1.77
N THR A 158 16.95 -0.52 0.67
CA THR A 158 17.52 0.27 -0.42
C THR A 158 16.48 1.21 -1.03
N ASN A 159 15.28 0.71 -1.34
CA ASN A 159 14.22 1.53 -1.91
C ASN A 159 13.71 2.60 -0.94
N ILE A 160 13.52 2.26 0.33
CA ILE A 160 13.12 3.23 1.36
C ILE A 160 14.22 4.29 1.57
N GLN A 161 15.49 3.89 1.53
CA GLN A 161 16.61 4.82 1.65
C GLN A 161 16.66 5.83 0.51
N ARG A 162 16.36 5.41 -0.73
CA ARG A 162 16.27 6.34 -1.88
C ARG A 162 15.25 7.45 -1.63
N ILE A 163 14.07 7.09 -1.14
CA ILE A 163 13.01 8.04 -0.79
C ILE A 163 13.46 8.94 0.37
N LEU A 164 14.05 8.38 1.42
CA LEU A 164 14.53 9.15 2.57
C LEU A 164 15.60 10.18 2.18
N LEU A 165 16.49 9.85 1.23
CA LEU A 165 17.48 10.79 0.72
C LEU A 165 16.83 11.97 -0.01
N ILE A 166 15.79 11.71 -0.82
CA ILE A 166 15.01 12.78 -1.48
C ILE A 166 14.26 13.61 -0.44
N GLN A 167 13.65 12.98 0.57
CA GLN A 167 12.97 13.68 1.67
C GLN A 167 13.96 14.59 2.42
N LYS A 168 15.16 14.10 2.75
CA LYS A 168 16.22 14.91 3.38
C LYS A 168 16.63 16.11 2.52
N ARG A 169 16.61 16.01 1.19
CA ARG A 169 16.87 17.17 0.31
C ARG A 169 15.79 18.24 0.49
N ALA A 170 14.51 17.85 0.52
CA ALA A 170 13.41 18.78 0.78
C ALA A 170 13.55 19.45 2.16
N ILE A 171 13.87 18.67 3.20
CA ILE A 171 14.08 19.20 4.56
C ILE A 171 15.24 20.19 4.63
N ARG A 172 16.37 19.91 3.96
CA ARG A 172 17.50 20.85 3.92
C ARG A 172 17.14 22.18 3.28
N ILE A 173 16.36 22.15 2.20
CA ILE A 173 15.86 23.36 1.55
C ILE A 173 14.98 24.17 2.50
N LEU A 174 14.03 23.52 3.17
CA LEU A 174 13.14 24.19 4.11
C LEU A 174 13.90 24.80 5.29
N ALA A 175 14.84 24.05 5.87
CA ALA A 175 15.60 24.46 7.04
C ALA A 175 16.85 25.32 6.72
N GLY A 176 17.14 25.61 5.45
CA GLY A 176 18.34 26.37 5.05
C GLY A 176 19.67 25.66 5.37
N LEU A 177 19.68 24.33 5.39
CA LEU A 177 20.84 23.53 5.78
C LEU A 177 21.80 23.27 4.61
N GLN A 178 23.09 23.16 4.92
CA GLN A 178 24.12 22.75 3.98
C GLN A 178 24.04 21.25 3.64
N ARG A 179 24.74 20.85 2.58
CA ARG A 179 24.68 19.49 2.02
C ARG A 179 25.00 18.39 3.05
N LEU A 180 25.99 18.63 3.91
CA LEU A 180 26.48 17.65 4.88
C LEU A 180 25.81 17.76 6.25
N ASP A 181 25.02 18.81 6.47
CA ASP A 181 24.34 19.01 7.75
C ASP A 181 23.35 17.88 8.04
N THR A 182 23.25 17.57 9.34
CA THR A 182 22.30 16.60 9.85
C THR A 182 20.88 17.14 9.81
N CYS A 183 19.97 16.41 9.17
CA CYS A 183 18.56 16.78 9.14
C CYS A 183 17.78 16.39 10.40
N ARG A 184 18.41 15.70 11.38
CA ARG A 184 17.69 15.14 12.54
C ARG A 184 16.97 16.22 13.36
N GLY A 185 17.64 17.34 13.63
CA GLY A 185 17.04 18.49 14.31
C GLY A 185 15.94 19.15 13.47
N ALA A 186 16.19 19.31 12.16
CA ALA A 186 15.27 19.95 11.23
C ALA A 186 13.94 19.20 11.06
N PHE A 187 13.95 17.86 11.02
CA PHE A 187 12.69 17.09 11.01
C PHE A 187 11.82 17.41 12.23
N LYS A 188 12.43 17.55 13.41
CA LYS A 188 11.71 17.87 14.65
C LYS A 188 11.23 19.32 14.67
N SER A 189 12.10 20.28 14.35
CA SER A 189 11.73 21.71 14.38
C SER A 189 10.66 22.06 13.34
N LEU A 190 10.66 21.36 12.21
CA LEU A 190 9.63 21.50 11.18
C LEU A 190 8.36 20.70 11.50
N GLY A 191 8.35 19.80 12.50
CA GLY A 191 7.21 18.92 12.74
C GLY A 191 6.89 18.03 11.53
N ILE A 192 7.95 17.50 10.88
CA ILE A 192 7.81 16.61 9.72
C ILE A 192 8.30 15.22 10.11
N LEU A 193 7.49 14.21 9.87
CA LEU A 193 7.85 12.82 10.10
C LEU A 193 8.73 12.29 8.95
N THR A 194 9.71 11.46 9.30
CA THR A 194 10.47 10.72 8.28
C THR A 194 9.55 9.69 7.61
N ILE A 195 9.89 9.24 6.40
CA ILE A 195 9.15 8.17 5.73
C ILE A 195 8.99 6.91 6.60
N ILE A 196 9.98 6.58 7.43
CA ILE A 196 9.90 5.45 8.36
C ILE A 196 8.83 5.71 9.43
N ASN A 197 8.82 6.90 10.02
CA ASN A 197 7.83 7.25 11.03
C ASN A 197 6.42 7.35 10.45
N LEU A 198 6.28 7.88 9.23
CA LEU A 198 5.02 7.88 8.49
C LEU A 198 4.53 6.45 8.25
N TYR A 199 5.41 5.54 7.80
CA TYR A 199 5.04 4.15 7.58
C TYR A 199 4.60 3.44 8.86
N ILE A 200 5.32 3.66 9.97
CA ILE A 200 4.91 3.15 11.29
C ILE A 200 3.53 3.69 11.65
N GLN A 201 3.30 5.00 11.49
CA GLN A 201 2.02 5.62 11.79
C GLN A 201 0.89 5.03 10.94
N GLU A 202 1.05 4.94 9.62
CA GLU A 202 0.03 4.39 8.71
C GLU A 202 -0.32 2.93 9.02
N THR A 203 0.69 2.09 9.26
CA THR A 203 0.47 0.66 9.55
C THR A 203 -0.13 0.42 10.92
N VAL A 204 0.26 1.20 11.94
CA VAL A 204 -0.35 1.18 13.27
C VAL A 204 -1.81 1.61 13.19
N MET A 205 -2.12 2.70 12.50
CA MET A 205 -3.48 3.19 12.32
C MET A 205 -4.36 2.19 11.57
N HIS A 206 -3.80 1.56 10.52
CA HIS A 206 -4.49 0.51 9.79
C HIS A 206 -4.77 -0.72 10.67
N ALA A 207 -3.81 -1.13 11.51
CA ALA A 207 -3.97 -2.26 12.40
C ALA A 207 -4.97 -1.99 13.53
N ASP A 208 -4.93 -0.82 14.15
CA ASP A 208 -5.87 -0.41 15.21
C ASP A 208 -7.33 -0.38 14.73
N GLY A 209 -7.55 -0.05 13.46
CA GLY A 209 -8.88 -0.11 12.83
C GLY A 209 -9.41 -1.51 12.57
N GLN A 210 -8.65 -2.57 12.84
CA GLN A 210 -9.10 -3.96 12.69
C GLN A 210 -9.42 -4.57 14.05
N ASN A 211 -10.44 -5.44 14.10
CA ASN A 211 -10.78 -6.21 15.30
C ASN A 211 -9.75 -7.33 15.54
N MET A 212 -8.63 -6.97 16.17
CA MET A 212 -7.51 -7.88 16.41
C MET A 212 -7.57 -8.52 17.79
N THR A 213 -7.24 -9.80 17.87
CA THR A 213 -7.23 -10.57 19.12
C THR A 213 -6.05 -10.21 20.02
N ARG A 214 -6.36 -9.98 21.29
CA ARG A 214 -5.38 -9.73 22.35
C ARG A 214 -5.08 -11.02 23.11
N GLY A 215 -3.95 -11.06 23.81
CA GLY A 215 -3.62 -12.19 24.68
C GLY A 215 -4.69 -12.46 25.76
N SER A 216 -5.39 -11.42 26.20
CA SER A 216 -6.55 -11.50 27.10
C SER A 216 -7.74 -12.27 26.53
N ASP A 217 -7.88 -12.29 25.20
CA ASP A 217 -9.01 -12.96 24.53
C ASP A 217 -8.73 -14.46 24.37
N ILE A 218 -7.46 -14.86 24.49
CA ILE A 218 -6.98 -16.23 24.29
C ILE A 218 -6.81 -16.94 25.64
N HIS A 219 -6.38 -16.22 26.69
CA HIS A 219 -6.10 -16.79 28.00
C HIS A 219 -6.96 -16.15 29.09
N THR A 220 -7.63 -16.98 29.87
CA THR A 220 -8.46 -16.58 31.02
C THR A 220 -7.66 -16.21 32.27
N HIS A 221 -6.35 -16.47 32.28
CA HIS A 221 -5.45 -16.15 33.40
C HIS A 221 -4.52 -14.98 33.06
N ASN A 222 -4.11 -14.24 34.09
CA ASN A 222 -3.26 -13.06 33.92
C ASN A 222 -1.85 -13.43 33.44
N THR A 223 -1.60 -13.24 32.15
CA THR A 223 -0.25 -13.34 31.56
C THR A 223 0.40 -11.95 31.51
N ARG A 224 1.75 -11.88 31.65
CA ARG A 224 2.51 -10.61 31.52
C ARG A 224 2.25 -9.89 30.18
N ASN A 225 1.82 -10.65 29.17
CA ASN A 225 1.58 -10.19 27.81
C ASN A 225 0.08 -10.14 27.45
N ALA A 226 -0.84 -10.25 28.42
CA ALA A 226 -2.29 -10.28 28.14
C ALA A 226 -2.77 -9.05 27.36
N GLN A 227 -2.12 -7.90 27.55
CA GLN A 227 -2.42 -6.64 26.84
C GLN A 227 -1.73 -6.49 25.48
N LEU A 228 -0.91 -7.46 25.06
CA LEU A 228 -0.30 -7.49 23.73
C LEU A 228 -1.23 -8.17 22.73
N TYR A 229 -1.17 -7.72 21.48
CA TYR A 229 -1.84 -8.37 20.37
C TYR A 229 -1.11 -9.66 19.99
N SER A 230 -1.88 -10.70 19.68
CA SER A 230 -1.33 -11.96 19.21
C SER A 230 -0.83 -11.81 17.77
N LEU A 231 0.37 -12.30 17.49
CA LEU A 231 0.91 -12.35 16.13
C LEU A 231 0.59 -13.72 15.52
N PRO A 232 -0.10 -13.77 14.37
CA PRO A 232 -0.37 -15.04 13.70
C PRO A 232 0.91 -15.79 13.33
N ALA A 233 0.92 -17.10 13.57
CA ALA A 233 1.98 -17.97 13.05
C ALA A 233 1.95 -17.99 11.53
N HIS A 234 3.13 -17.95 10.90
CA HIS A 234 3.26 -17.90 9.45
C HIS A 234 4.60 -18.52 9.02
N ARG A 235 4.67 -18.95 7.76
CA ARG A 235 5.86 -19.62 7.19
C ARG A 235 6.73 -18.71 6.32
N LEU A 236 6.12 -17.72 5.66
CA LEU A 236 6.78 -16.89 4.64
C LEU A 236 7.11 -15.51 5.18
N ALA A 237 8.34 -15.04 4.99
CA ALA A 237 8.75 -13.68 5.35
C ALA A 237 7.91 -12.58 4.66
N GLN A 238 7.34 -12.89 3.50
CA GLN A 238 6.41 -11.99 2.80
C GLN A 238 5.12 -11.72 3.60
N TYR A 239 4.69 -12.67 4.44
CA TYR A 239 3.53 -12.48 5.31
C TYR A 239 3.79 -11.38 6.35
N GLU A 240 5.04 -11.24 6.82
CA GLU A 240 5.39 -10.18 7.76
C GLU A 240 5.22 -8.78 7.16
N LYS A 241 5.34 -8.66 5.83
CA LYS A 241 5.16 -7.40 5.09
C LYS A 241 3.70 -6.97 4.98
N LYS A 242 2.74 -7.81 5.40
CA LYS A 242 1.32 -7.44 5.41
C LYS A 242 1.14 -6.22 6.33
N PRO A 243 0.40 -5.18 5.90
CA PRO A 243 0.21 -3.96 6.69
C PRO A 243 -0.35 -4.24 8.10
N THR A 244 -1.29 -5.18 8.21
CA THR A 244 -1.87 -5.60 9.49
C THR A 244 -0.82 -6.25 10.40
N TYR A 245 0.01 -7.15 9.87
CA TYR A 245 1.02 -7.86 10.66
C TYR A 245 2.11 -6.90 11.14
N THR A 246 2.64 -6.07 10.22
CA THR A 246 3.63 -5.05 10.58
C THR A 246 3.07 -4.03 11.57
N GLY A 247 1.81 -3.59 11.38
CA GLY A 247 1.13 -2.69 12.31
C GLY A 247 1.01 -3.26 13.72
N ILE A 248 0.61 -4.53 13.86
CA ILE A 248 0.58 -5.24 15.16
C ILE A 248 1.98 -5.28 15.80
N LYS A 249 3.00 -5.63 14.99
CA LYS A 249 4.39 -5.70 15.44
C LYS A 249 4.87 -4.35 15.99
N PHE A 250 4.45 -3.24 15.38
CA PHE A 250 4.74 -1.90 15.88
C PHE A 250 3.91 -1.51 17.10
N LEU A 251 2.59 -1.79 17.13
CA LEU A 251 1.71 -1.56 18.29
C LEU A 251 2.24 -2.22 19.57
N ASN A 252 2.70 -3.46 19.45
CA ASN A 252 3.28 -4.21 20.56
C ASN A 252 4.60 -3.62 21.09
N ARG A 253 5.27 -2.77 20.29
CA ARG A 253 6.49 -2.04 20.68
C ARG A 253 6.21 -0.62 21.18
N LEU A 254 4.99 -0.10 21.02
CA LEU A 254 4.65 1.22 21.53
C LEU A 254 4.61 1.24 23.07
N PRO A 255 5.03 2.35 23.71
CA PRO A 255 4.83 2.60 25.12
C PRO A 255 3.37 2.45 25.55
N ARG A 256 3.12 2.00 26.80
CA ARG A 256 1.77 1.70 27.31
C ARG A 256 0.80 2.88 27.21
N ASN A 257 1.28 4.10 27.45
CA ASN A 257 0.50 5.34 27.37
C ASN A 257 0.02 5.69 25.95
N LEU A 258 0.69 5.18 24.93
CA LEU A 258 0.28 5.32 23.53
C LEU A 258 -0.57 4.13 23.08
N ARG A 259 -0.30 2.92 23.58
CA ARG A 259 -1.07 1.72 23.25
C ARG A 259 -2.54 1.78 23.71
N SER A 260 -2.83 2.53 24.77
CA SER A 260 -4.21 2.73 25.25
C SER A 260 -4.98 3.81 24.49
N ARG A 261 -4.37 4.45 23.48
CA ARG A 261 -5.01 5.48 22.66
C ARG A 261 -5.48 4.87 21.35
N ASN A 262 -6.75 5.06 21.02
CA ASN A 262 -7.34 4.57 19.77
C ASN A 262 -7.28 5.65 18.67
N GLY A 263 -7.12 5.21 17.43
CA GLY A 263 -7.37 5.97 16.21
C GLY A 263 -6.78 7.37 16.19
N ILE A 264 -7.65 8.38 16.03
CA ILE A 264 -7.30 9.81 15.84
C ILE A 264 -6.31 10.33 16.91
N LYS A 265 -6.34 9.78 18.14
CA LYS A 265 -5.41 10.16 19.22
C LYS A 265 -3.96 9.72 19.01
N LEU A 266 -3.71 8.82 18.04
CA LEU A 266 -2.37 8.43 17.56
C LEU A 266 -1.89 9.29 16.38
N LYS A 267 -2.78 10.10 15.79
CA LYS A 267 -2.46 10.98 14.65
C LYS A 267 -1.74 12.28 15.07
N ILE A 268 -1.55 12.50 16.38
CA ILE A 268 -0.91 13.69 16.93
C ILE A 268 0.60 13.59 16.68
N GLY A 269 1.05 14.16 15.57
CA GLY A 269 2.43 14.46 15.22
C GLY A 269 2.53 15.87 14.70
#